data_AF-A0A8S4R7G2-F1
#
_entry.id   AF-A0A8S4R7G2-F1
#
_cell.length_a   1.000
_cell.length_b   1.000
_cell.length_c   1.000
_cell.angle_alpha   90.00
_cell.angle_beta   90.00
_cell.angle_gamma   90.00
#
_symmetry.space_group_name_H-M   'P 1'
#
loop_
_entity.id
_entity.type
_entity.pdbx_description
1 polymer ?
#
loop_
_entity_poly.entity_id
_entity_poly.type
_entity_poly.pdbx_seq_one_letter_code
_entity_poly.pdbx_strand_id
1 'polypeptide(L)'
;MANKLDIVIMDRAQSSMFLVDITIPYDENLVRAETEKKRKYLVLVLAHEVTAMWHVESAEIIPTVISANGLIPVSLAHHLRRLGFRGNSLAAKMQKVLLLDSARIVRRLLSLSP
;
A
#
# COMPACT_ATOMS: atom_id res chain seq x y z
N MET A 1 -13.08 10.47 11.44
CA MET A 1 -11.95 9.53 11.63
C MET A 1 -10.89 9.84 10.58
N ALA A 2 -9.72 10.31 11.00
CA ALA A 2 -8.61 10.58 10.08
C ALA A 2 -8.02 9.25 9.61
N ASN A 3 -7.94 9.04 8.31
CA ASN A 3 -7.27 7.88 7.76
C ASN A 3 -5.77 8.08 7.90
N LYS A 4 -5.12 7.24 8.71
CA LYS A 4 -3.67 7.26 8.87
C LYS A 4 -3.03 6.55 7.68
N LEU A 5 -2.22 7.29 6.94
CA LEU A 5 -1.34 6.72 5.91
C LEU A 5 -0.15 6.03 6.59
N ASP A 6 0.36 4.96 5.97
CA ASP A 6 1.53 4.25 6.49
C ASP A 6 2.82 4.99 6.16
N ILE A 7 2.94 5.48 4.92
CA ILE A 7 4.15 6.17 4.46
C ILE A 7 3.74 7.38 3.60
N VAL A 8 4.40 8.50 3.85
CA VAL A 8 4.32 9.71 3.02
C VAL A 8 5.73 9.99 2.49
N ILE A 9 5.86 10.11 1.18
CA ILE A 9 7.11 10.44 0.50
C ILE A 9 6.92 11.81 -0.15
N MET A 10 7.82 12.74 0.14
CA MET A 10 7.78 14.09 -0.43
C MET A 10 9.01 14.31 -1.29
N ASP A 11 8.80 14.61 -2.56
CA ASP A 11 9.84 15.12 -3.45
C ASP A 11 9.78 16.65 -3.43
N ARG A 12 10.73 17.26 -2.71
CA ARG A 12 10.82 18.72 -2.61
C ARG A 12 11.32 19.38 -3.88
N ALA A 13 12.07 18.67 -4.72
CA ALA A 13 12.56 19.21 -5.98
C ALA A 13 11.44 19.32 -7.00
N GLN A 14 10.53 18.34 -7.01
CA GLN A 14 9.36 18.30 -7.90
C GLN A 14 8.09 18.87 -7.28
N SER A 15 8.15 19.37 -6.05
CA SER A 15 6.96 19.81 -5.29
C SER A 15 5.83 18.77 -5.33
N SER A 16 6.17 17.49 -5.15
CA SER A 16 5.23 16.38 -5.30
C SER A 16 5.25 15.46 -4.08
N MET A 17 4.16 14.71 -3.91
CA MET A 17 3.98 13.81 -2.78
C MET A 17 3.38 12.47 -3.21
N PHE A 18 3.89 11.38 -2.65
CA PHE A 18 3.30 10.05 -2.75
C PHE A 18 2.75 9.62 -1.39
N LEU A 19 1.47 9.26 -1.36
CA LEU A 19 0.74 8.74 -0.22
C LEU A 19 0.64 7.22 -0.36
N VAL A 20 1.42 6.49 0.42
CA VAL A 20 1.45 5.03 0.38
C VAL A 20 0.61 4.49 1.54
N ASP A 21 -0.33 3.63 1.19
CA ASP A 21 -1.22 2.96 2.15
C ASP A 21 -1.21 1.46 1.88
N ILE A 22 -0.78 0.69 2.87
CA ILE A 22 -0.53 -0.74 2.79
C ILE A 22 -1.73 -1.49 3.35
N THR A 23 -2.16 -2.56 2.67
CA THR A 23 -3.21 -3.44 3.22
C THR A 23 -3.03 -4.87 2.81
N ILE A 24 -3.39 -5.74 3.76
CA ILE A 24 -3.29 -7.18 3.65
C ILE A 24 -4.70 -7.79 3.73
N PRO A 25 -5.44 -7.86 2.61
CA PRO A 25 -6.77 -8.45 2.59
C PRO A 25 -6.69 -9.97 2.37
N TYR A 26 -7.83 -10.64 2.46
CA TYR A 26 -7.98 -11.97 1.86
C TYR A 26 -8.00 -11.88 0.33
N ASP A 27 -7.67 -12.98 -0.37
CA ASP A 27 -7.53 -13.00 -1.84
C ASP A 27 -8.75 -12.43 -2.57
N GLU A 28 -9.95 -12.85 -2.17
CA GLU A 28 -11.22 -12.42 -2.75
C GLU A 28 -11.50 -10.91 -2.60
N ASN A 29 -10.90 -10.30 -1.58
CA ASN A 29 -11.12 -8.89 -1.26
C ASN A 29 -10.04 -7.98 -1.85
N LEU A 30 -9.06 -8.52 -2.57
CA LEU A 30 -7.89 -7.80 -3.04
C LEU A 30 -8.24 -6.62 -3.96
N VAL A 31 -9.06 -6.86 -4.99
CA VAL A 31 -9.51 -5.83 -5.94
C VAL A 31 -10.37 -4.77 -5.25
N ARG A 32 -11.26 -5.21 -4.36
CA ARG A 32 -12.14 -4.31 -3.61
C ARG A 32 -11.32 -3.39 -2.69
N ALA A 33 -10.35 -3.94 -1.95
CA ALA A 33 -9.49 -3.19 -1.05
C ALA A 33 -8.65 -2.15 -1.81
N GLU A 34 -8.10 -2.52 -2.98
CA GLU A 34 -7.37 -1.57 -3.83
C GLU A 34 -8.28 -0.43 -4.32
N THR A 35 -9.48 -0.76 -4.79
CA THR A 35 -10.44 0.19 -5.35
C THR A 35 -10.97 1.16 -4.28
N GLU A 36 -11.32 0.66 -3.10
CA GLU A 36 -11.79 1.46 -1.98
C GLU A 36 -10.72 2.44 -1.50
N LYS A 37 -9.45 2.04 -1.44
CA LYS A 37 -8.34 2.95 -1.14
C LYS A 37 -8.18 4.04 -2.19
N LYS A 38 -8.11 3.67 -3.47
CA LYS A 38 -8.03 4.66 -4.56
C LYS A 38 -9.15 5.68 -4.43
N ARG A 39 -10.41 5.22 -4.29
CA ARG A 39 -11.57 6.09 -4.15
C ARG A 39 -11.46 7.01 -2.94
N LYS A 40 -11.12 6.48 -1.77
CA LYS A 40 -11.11 7.24 -0.51
C LYS A 40 -10.11 8.38 -0.52
N TYR A 41 -8.89 8.14 -0.99
CA TYR A 41 -7.89 9.20 -1.04
C TYR A 41 -8.01 10.05 -2.28
N LEU A 42 -8.53 9.54 -3.39
CA LEU A 42 -8.74 10.34 -4.61
C LEU A 42 -9.66 11.52 -4.29
N VAL A 43 -10.69 11.32 -3.48
CA VAL A 43 -11.56 12.40 -2.98
C VAL A 43 -10.75 13.46 -2.22
N LEU A 44 -9.83 13.06 -1.34
CA LEU A 44 -8.99 13.99 -0.55
C LEU A 44 -7.99 14.75 -1.43
N VAL A 45 -7.38 14.07 -2.41
CA VAL A 45 -6.43 14.67 -3.35
C VAL A 45 -7.14 15.65 -4.28
N LEU A 46 -8.30 15.27 -4.82
CA LEU A 46 -9.12 16.13 -5.69
C LEU A 46 -9.69 17.35 -4.97
N ALA A 47 -9.98 17.23 -3.66
CA ALA A 47 -10.45 18.35 -2.86
C ALA A 47 -9.36 19.42 -2.59
N HIS A 48 -8.14 19.26 -3.13
CA HIS A 48 -6.97 20.10 -2.89
C HIS A 48 -6.55 20.23 -1.41
N GLU A 49 -7.19 19.51 -0.48
CA GLU A 49 -6.88 19.56 0.94
C GLU A 49 -5.43 19.11 1.20
N VAL A 50 -5.01 18.03 0.56
CA VAL A 50 -3.66 17.47 0.75
C VAL A 50 -2.60 18.38 0.13
N THR A 51 -2.81 18.85 -1.10
CA THR A 51 -1.82 19.69 -1.80
C THR A 51 -1.67 21.05 -1.12
N ALA A 52 -2.77 21.65 -0.66
CA ALA A 52 -2.75 22.89 0.09
C ALA A 52 -2.11 22.74 1.49
N MET A 53 -2.50 21.70 2.24
CA MET A 53 -1.97 21.46 3.60
C MET A 53 -0.45 21.24 3.59
N TRP A 54 0.06 20.53 2.60
CA TRP A 54 1.48 20.18 2.50
C TRP A 54 2.29 21.10 1.58
N HIS A 55 1.67 22.12 0.98
CA HIS A 55 2.30 23.08 0.06
C HIS A 55 3.04 22.39 -1.10
N VAL A 56 2.39 21.40 -1.71
CA VAL A 56 2.90 20.65 -2.88
C VAL A 56 2.00 20.87 -4.09
N GLU A 57 2.57 20.86 -5.29
CA GLU A 57 1.84 21.01 -6.55
C GLU A 57 1.01 19.77 -6.90
N SER A 58 1.48 18.58 -6.51
CA SER A 58 0.78 17.33 -6.79
C SER A 58 0.90 16.33 -5.67
N ALA A 59 -0.17 15.54 -5.48
CA ALA A 59 -0.20 14.42 -4.56
C ALA A 59 -0.76 13.20 -5.28
N GLU A 60 -0.16 12.04 -5.04
CA GLU A 60 -0.51 10.79 -5.69
C GLU A 60 -0.68 9.66 -4.68
N ILE A 61 -1.66 8.80 -4.90
CA ILE A 61 -1.96 7.68 -4.00
C ILE A 61 -1.39 6.40 -4.60
N ILE A 62 -0.60 5.71 -3.78
CA ILE A 62 0.02 4.43 -4.08
C ILE A 62 -0.62 3.36 -3.20
N PRO A 63 -1.75 2.76 -3.62
CA PRO A 63 -2.35 1.67 -2.87
C PRO A 63 -1.46 0.44 -3.00
N THR A 64 -0.94 -0.01 -1.86
CA THR A 64 -0.03 -1.14 -1.78
C THR A 64 -0.77 -2.32 -1.17
N VAL A 65 -1.31 -3.17 -2.03
CA VAL A 65 -2.16 -4.30 -1.60
C VAL A 65 -1.46 -5.61 -1.91
N ILE A 66 -1.35 -6.49 -0.92
CA ILE A 66 -0.84 -7.86 -1.06
C ILE A 66 -1.71 -8.75 -0.19
N SER A 67 -2.24 -9.85 -0.69
CA SER A 67 -3.11 -10.68 0.13
C SER A 67 -2.36 -11.41 1.25
N ALA A 68 -3.09 -11.85 2.27
CA ALA A 68 -2.56 -12.67 3.37
C ALA A 68 -1.90 -13.98 2.91
N ASN A 69 -2.31 -14.50 1.75
CA ASN A 69 -1.77 -15.71 1.11
C ASN A 69 -0.63 -15.40 0.13
N GLY A 70 -0.20 -14.14 0.04
CA GLY A 70 0.88 -13.71 -0.85
C GLY A 70 0.46 -13.49 -2.30
N LEU A 71 -0.83 -13.38 -2.63
CA LEU A 71 -1.27 -12.96 -3.95
C LEU A 71 -0.87 -11.50 -4.19
N ILE A 72 -0.12 -11.27 -5.26
CA ILE A 72 0.34 -9.93 -5.67
C ILE A 72 -0.50 -9.46 -6.86
N PRO A 73 -1.19 -8.31 -6.78
CA PRO A 73 -1.86 -7.75 -7.93
C PRO A 73 -0.85 -7.24 -8.96
N VAL A 74 -1.18 -7.36 -10.24
CA VAL A 74 -0.38 -6.79 -11.34
C VAL A 74 -0.23 -5.27 -11.20
N SER A 75 -1.24 -4.59 -10.63
CA SER A 75 -1.22 -3.15 -10.35
C SER A 75 -0.11 -2.75 -9.37
N LEU A 76 0.28 -3.63 -8.42
CA LEU A 76 1.36 -3.33 -7.48
C LEU A 76 2.67 -3.06 -8.21
N ALA A 77 2.98 -3.85 -9.25
CA ALA A 77 4.19 -3.64 -10.04
C ALA A 77 4.19 -2.26 -10.73
N HIS A 78 3.02 -1.77 -11.14
CA HIS A 78 2.89 -0.42 -11.69
C HIS A 78 3.13 0.65 -10.62
N HIS A 79 2.52 0.51 -9.44
CA HIS A 79 2.70 1.48 -8.34
C HIS A 79 4.15 1.54 -7.84
N LEU A 80 4.83 0.40 -7.71
CA LEU A 80 6.23 0.35 -7.31
C LEU A 80 7.15 1.05 -8.35
N ARG A 81 6.84 0.92 -9.64
CA ARG A 81 7.56 1.66 -10.69
C ARG A 81 7.40 3.17 -10.58
N ARG A 82 6.21 3.66 -10.19
CA ARG A 82 5.97 5.10 -9.95
C ARG A 82 6.80 5.64 -8.80
N LEU A 83 7.02 4.82 -7.77
CA LEU A 83 7.94 5.11 -6.66
C LEU A 83 9.43 4.97 -7.01
N GLY A 84 9.76 4.71 -8.28
CA GLY A 84 11.15 4.55 -8.75
C GLY A 84 11.75 3.16 -8.55
N PHE A 85 11.02 2.21 -7.97
CA PHE A 85 11.50 0.83 -7.84
C PHE A 85 11.40 0.10 -9.18
N ARG A 86 12.55 -0.40 -9.67
CA ARG A 86 12.63 -1.17 -10.91
C ARG A 86 12.67 -2.67 -10.62
N GLY A 87 11.94 -3.44 -11.44
CA GLY A 87 11.85 -4.89 -11.34
C GLY A 87 10.93 -5.37 -10.21
N ASN A 88 10.91 -6.69 -10.02
CA ASN A 88 9.98 -7.37 -9.10
C ASN A 88 10.61 -7.71 -7.74
N SER A 89 11.85 -7.26 -7.49
CA SER A 89 12.62 -7.65 -6.29
C SER A 89 11.96 -7.18 -4.99
N LEU A 90 11.39 -5.98 -4.97
CA LEU A 90 10.69 -5.45 -3.81
C LEU A 90 9.36 -6.17 -3.58
N ALA A 91 8.56 -6.38 -4.63
CA ALA A 91 7.31 -7.14 -4.53
C ALA A 91 7.56 -8.57 -4.01
N ALA A 92 8.60 -9.24 -4.49
CA ALA A 92 9.00 -10.56 -4.02
C ALA A 92 9.44 -10.56 -2.54
N LYS A 93 10.18 -9.52 -2.10
CA LYS A 93 10.55 -9.36 -0.68
C LYS A 93 9.31 -9.14 0.19
N MET A 94 8.38 -8.30 -0.25
CA MET A 94 7.13 -8.04 0.49
C MET A 94 6.31 -9.33 0.63
N GLN A 95 6.13 -10.08 -0.47
CA GLN A 95 5.45 -11.36 -0.46
C GLN A 95 6.12 -12.37 0.48
N LYS A 96 7.45 -12.47 0.43
CA LYS A 96 8.22 -13.36 1.31
C LYS A 96 8.02 -13.02 2.79
N VAL A 97 8.14 -11.74 3.16
CA VAL A 97 7.96 -11.30 4.56
C VAL A 97 6.55 -11.64 5.03
N LEU A 98 5.55 -11.37 4.21
CA LEU A 98 4.16 -11.60 4.51
C LEU A 98 3.85 -13.09 4.72
N LEU A 99 4.31 -13.96 3.82
CA LEU A 99 4.13 -15.42 3.95
C LEU A 99 4.81 -15.98 5.21
N LEU A 100 6.03 -15.50 5.51
CA LEU A 100 6.77 -15.92 6.70
C LEU A 100 6.06 -15.50 7.99
N ASP A 101 5.46 -14.31 8.00
CA ASP A 101 4.74 -13.80 9.17
C ASP A 101 3.38 -14.48 9.35
N SER A 102 2.60 -14.66 8.27
CA SER A 102 1.38 -15.48 8.28
C SER A 102 1.66 -16.90 8.81
N ALA A 103 2.72 -17.55 8.31
CA ALA A 103 3.12 -18.88 8.79
C ALA A 103 3.60 -18.87 10.25
N ARG A 104 4.21 -17.77 10.72
CA ARG A 104 4.60 -17.61 12.12
C ARG A 104 3.37 -17.50 13.03
N ILE A 105 2.37 -16.72 12.63
CA ILE A 105 1.11 -16.57 13.37
C ILE A 105 0.41 -17.92 13.49
N VAL A 106 0.27 -18.66 12.39
CA VAL A 106 -0.35 -20.00 12.39
C VAL A 106 0.43 -20.97 13.27
N ARG A 107 1.76 -21.04 13.15
CA ARG A 107 2.59 -21.90 14.01
C ARG A 107 2.44 -21.55 15.50
N ARG A 108 2.40 -20.26 15.84
CA ARG A 108 2.17 -19.82 17.22
C ARG A 108 0.80 -20.25 17.72
N LEU A 109 -0.24 -20.12 16.92
CA LEU A 109 -1.59 -20.56 17.29
C LEU A 109 -1.64 -22.07 17.53
N LEU A 110 -1.10 -22.86 16.59
CA LEU A 110 -1.11 -24.32 16.67
C LEU A 110 -0.25 -24.87 17.81
N SER A 111 0.84 -24.18 18.18
CA SER A 111 1.68 -24.55 19.33
C SER A 111 1.09 -24.15 20.68
N LEU A 112 0.06 -23.29 20.70
CA LEU A 112 -0.68 -22.92 21.91
C LEU A 112 -1.92 -23.81 22.14
N SER A 113 -2.29 -24.64 21.16
CA SER A 113 -3.35 -25.64 21.30
C SER A 113 -2.82 -26.84 22.12
N PRO A 114 -3.53 -27.31 23.16
CA PRO A 114 -3.12 -28.45 24.00
C PRO A 114 -3.09 -29.78 23.24
#